data_AF-A0AA88YR31-F1
#
_entry.id   AF-A0AA88YR31-F1
#
_cell.length_a   1.000
_cell.length_b   1.000
_cell.length_c   1.000
_cell.angle_alpha   90.00
_cell.angle_beta   90.00
_cell.angle_gamma   90.00
#
_symmetry.space_group_name_H-M   'P 1'
#
loop_
_entity.id
_entity.type
_entity.pdbx_description
1 polymer ?
#
loop_
_entity_poly.entity_id
_entity_poly.type
_entity_poly.pdbx_seq_one_letter_code
_entity_poly.pdbx_strand_id
1 'polypeptide(L)'
;VFFVTYFILVCIPSVRRKSPGNFICLAIFTVALSWMVGTISSFYETTSVLICAGITAAVCLAISIFAIQTKIDFTMCTGLLFALVMVLIFFGFSCMIVYFTIGYNYILDCVWGGLAALVFSLFLVYDTQMVVGGRKHELDPEEYIYGALQIYIDIVYLFLILLSLFGKNN
;
A
#
# COMPACT_ATOMS: atom_id res chain seq x y z
N VAL A 1 -9.21 -4.09 -15.49
CA VAL A 1 -9.78 -2.79 -15.06
C VAL A 1 -8.83 -2.08 -14.11
N PHE A 2 -8.50 -2.66 -12.95
CA PHE A 2 -7.57 -2.09 -11.95
C PHE A 2 -6.27 -1.49 -12.54
N PHE A 3 -5.45 -2.29 -13.23
CA PHE A 3 -4.19 -1.80 -13.80
C PHE A 3 -4.38 -0.66 -14.80
N VAL A 4 -5.42 -0.75 -15.64
CA VAL A 4 -5.71 0.28 -16.65
C VAL A 4 -6.05 1.61 -15.97
N THR A 5 -6.96 1.61 -14.99
CA THR A 5 -7.32 2.83 -14.27
C THR A 5 -6.18 3.36 -13.41
N TYR A 6 -5.37 2.48 -12.83
CA TYR A 6 -4.15 2.85 -12.12
C TYR A 6 -3.16 3.59 -13.04
N PHE A 7 -2.80 3.02 -14.20
CA PHE A 7 -1.89 3.66 -15.14
C PHE A 7 -2.45 4.96 -15.71
N ILE A 8 -3.75 5.05 -15.97
CA ILE A 8 -4.39 6.31 -16.39
C ILE A 8 -4.20 7.37 -15.30
N LEU A 9 -4.50 7.05 -14.04
CA LEU A 9 -4.37 7.99 -12.94
C LEU A 9 -2.92 8.36 -12.67
N VAL A 10 -1.96 7.45 -12.77
CA VAL A 10 -0.54 7.73 -12.47
C VAL A 10 0.16 8.44 -13.63
N CYS A 11 -0.03 7.99 -14.86
CA CYS A 11 0.74 8.42 -16.02
C CYS A 11 0.09 9.54 -16.84
N ILE A 12 -1.20 9.84 -16.64
CA ILE A 12 -1.94 10.82 -17.45
C ILE A 12 -2.42 12.00 -16.58
N PRO A 13 -1.59 13.05 -16.41
CA PRO A 13 -1.96 14.22 -15.61
C PRO A 13 -3.22 14.94 -16.10
N SER A 14 -3.48 14.93 -17.42
CA SER A 14 -4.65 15.57 -18.01
C SER A 14 -5.97 14.96 -17.54
N VAL A 15 -5.98 13.65 -17.22
CA VAL A 15 -7.14 12.96 -16.66
C VAL A 15 -7.20 13.19 -15.15
N ARG A 16 -6.07 13.11 -14.45
CA ARG A 16 -6.01 13.20 -13.00
C ARG A 16 -6.31 14.60 -12.44
N ARG A 17 -5.89 15.66 -13.14
CA ARG A 17 -6.06 17.06 -12.68
C ARG A 17 -7.39 17.69 -13.09
N LYS A 18 -8.16 17.07 -13.99
CA LYS A 18 -9.37 17.68 -14.56
C LYS A 18 -10.66 16.98 -14.11
N SER A 19 -11.53 17.76 -13.47
CA SER A 19 -12.90 17.35 -13.14
C SER A 19 -13.80 17.35 -14.39
N PRO A 20 -14.75 16.39 -14.54
CA PRO A 20 -15.09 15.30 -13.60
C PRO A 20 -14.36 13.98 -13.85
N GLY A 21 -13.51 13.90 -14.89
CA GLY A 21 -12.87 12.66 -15.32
C GLY A 21 -11.98 12.02 -14.25
N ASN A 22 -11.36 12.86 -13.42
CA ASN A 22 -10.53 12.43 -12.30
C ASN A 22 -11.28 11.60 -11.25
N PHE A 23 -12.43 12.08 -10.76
CA PHE A 23 -13.26 11.39 -9.78
C PHE A 23 -13.89 10.12 -10.36
N ILE A 24 -14.27 10.13 -11.63
CA ILE A 24 -14.82 8.94 -12.32
C ILE A 24 -13.74 7.86 -12.40
N CYS A 25 -12.53 8.19 -12.86
CA CYS A 25 -11.43 7.21 -12.92
C CYS A 25 -11.05 6.70 -11.54
N LEU A 26 -11.01 7.58 -10.53
CA LEU A 26 -10.73 7.19 -9.14
C LEU A 26 -11.82 6.24 -8.61
N ALA A 27 -13.10 6.52 -8.84
CA ALA A 27 -14.19 5.65 -8.41
C ALA A 27 -14.13 4.26 -9.06
N ILE A 28 -13.85 4.19 -10.37
CA ILE A 28 -13.69 2.91 -11.08
C ILE A 28 -12.48 2.15 -10.51
N PHE A 29 -11.37 2.85 -10.24
CA PHE A 29 -10.20 2.26 -9.58
C PHE A 29 -10.55 1.70 -8.20
N THR A 30 -11.23 2.48 -7.35
CA THR A 30 -11.63 2.06 -6.00
C THR A 30 -12.54 0.85 -6.05
N VAL A 31 -13.58 0.84 -6.89
CA VAL A 31 -14.48 -0.31 -7.05
C VAL A 31 -13.72 -1.55 -7.53
N ALA A 32 -12.82 -1.40 -8.52
CA ALA A 32 -12.03 -2.51 -9.02
C ALA A 32 -11.08 -3.08 -7.95
N LEU A 33 -10.44 -2.23 -7.14
CA LEU A 33 -9.59 -2.66 -6.05
C LEU A 33 -10.40 -3.31 -4.92
N SER A 34 -11.52 -2.71 -4.52
CA SER A 34 -12.44 -3.27 -3.52
C SER A 34 -12.96 -4.64 -3.93
N TRP A 35 -13.28 -4.84 -5.21
CA TRP A 35 -13.67 -6.16 -5.71
C TRP A 35 -12.54 -7.17 -5.54
N MET A 36 -11.32 -6.83 -5.96
CA MET A 36 -10.15 -7.70 -5.81
C MET A 36 -9.89 -8.05 -4.34
N VAL A 37 -9.82 -7.05 -3.46
CA VAL A 37 -9.62 -7.23 -2.02
C VAL A 37 -10.73 -8.07 -1.42
N GLY A 38 -12.00 -7.79 -1.74
CA GLY A 38 -13.15 -8.55 -1.28
C GLY A 38 -13.10 -10.02 -1.69
N THR A 39 -12.70 -10.31 -2.94
CA THR A 39 -12.51 -11.70 -3.38
C THR A 39 -11.38 -12.38 -2.62
N ILE A 40 -10.25 -11.71 -2.36
CA ILE A 40 -9.15 -12.27 -1.57
C ILE A 40 -9.62 -12.55 -0.13
N SER A 41 -10.30 -11.59 0.50
CA SER A 41 -10.80 -11.72 1.86
C SER A 41 -11.84 -12.83 2.02
N SER A 42 -12.56 -13.21 0.96
CA SER A 42 -13.51 -14.32 0.99
C SER A 42 -12.88 -15.70 1.24
N PHE A 43 -11.55 -15.81 1.06
CA PHE A 43 -10.79 -17.04 1.37
C PHE A 43 -10.31 -17.12 2.82
N TYR A 44 -10.60 -16.12 3.64
CA TYR A 44 -10.19 -16.04 5.03
C TYR A 44 -11.40 -16.04 5.97
N GLU A 45 -11.19 -16.42 7.23
CA GLU A 45 -12.26 -16.39 8.23
C GLU A 45 -12.68 -14.94 8.51
N THR A 46 -14.00 -14.70 8.60
CA THR A 46 -14.57 -13.37 8.86
C THR A 46 -14.00 -12.73 10.13
N THR A 47 -13.79 -13.50 11.19
CA THR A 47 -13.19 -13.03 12.44
C THR A 47 -11.79 -12.47 12.21
N SER A 48 -10.94 -13.22 11.50
CA SER A 48 -9.57 -12.81 11.19
C SER A 48 -9.52 -11.61 10.26
N VAL A 49 -10.42 -11.54 9.27
CA VAL A 49 -10.57 -10.38 8.38
C VAL A 49 -10.89 -9.11 9.16
N LEU A 50 -11.86 -9.17 10.08
CA LEU A 50 -12.26 -8.02 10.90
C LEU A 50 -11.14 -7.57 11.85
N ILE A 51 -10.43 -8.52 12.46
CA ILE A 51 -9.27 -8.22 13.33
C ILE A 51 -8.16 -7.54 12.51
N CYS A 52 -7.80 -8.10 11.35
CA CYS A 52 -6.76 -7.52 10.48
C CYS A 52 -7.15 -6.13 9.98
N ALA A 53 -8.42 -5.92 9.63
CA ALA A 53 -8.94 -4.60 9.25
C ALA A 53 -8.82 -3.59 10.40
N GLY A 54 -9.18 -3.99 11.62
CA GLY A 54 -9.04 -3.16 12.82
C GLY A 54 -7.58 -2.79 13.13
N ILE A 55 -6.66 -3.76 13.04
CA ILE A 55 -5.23 -3.53 13.22
C ILE A 55 -4.69 -2.60 12.13
N THR A 56 -5.05 -2.82 10.87
CA THR A 56 -4.65 -1.95 9.74
C THR A 56 -5.09 -0.52 10.01
N ALA A 57 -6.36 -0.30 10.40
CA ALA A 57 -6.87 1.04 10.69
C ALA A 57 -6.08 1.70 11.84
N ALA A 58 -5.81 0.97 12.93
CA ALA A 58 -5.03 1.48 14.05
C ALA A 58 -3.59 1.86 13.65
N VAL A 59 -2.91 0.99 12.88
CA VAL A 59 -1.55 1.22 12.38
C VAL A 59 -1.53 2.41 11.44
N CYS A 60 -2.46 2.50 10.49
CA CYS A 60 -2.51 3.61 9.54
C CYS A 60 -2.77 4.95 10.23
N LEU A 61 -3.67 4.99 11.23
CA LEU A 61 -3.91 6.21 12.02
C LEU A 61 -2.66 6.60 12.82
N ALA A 62 -2.04 5.66 13.52
CA ALA A 62 -0.83 5.92 14.30
C ALA A 62 0.31 6.45 13.42
N ILE A 63 0.55 5.81 12.28
CA ILE A 63 1.55 6.22 11.29
C ILE A 63 1.24 7.60 10.73
N SER A 64 -0.02 7.87 10.36
CA SER A 64 -0.42 9.17 9.79
C SER A 64 -0.22 10.29 10.80
N ILE A 65 -0.62 10.10 12.06
CA ILE A 65 -0.40 11.05 13.15
C ILE A 65 1.09 11.30 13.35
N PHE A 66 1.90 10.24 13.38
CA PHE A 66 3.35 10.35 13.48
C PHE A 66 3.96 11.12 12.29
N ALA A 67 3.55 10.82 11.06
CA ALA A 67 4.03 11.45 9.85
C ALA A 67 3.75 12.97 9.82
N ILE A 68 2.57 13.37 10.32
CA ILE A 68 2.17 14.79 10.45
C ILE A 68 3.00 15.52 11.51
N GLN A 69 3.26 14.88 12.65
CA GLN A 69 3.89 15.53 13.81
C GLN A 69 5.43 15.50 13.78
N THR A 70 6.02 14.49 13.16
CA THR A 70 7.47 14.30 13.18
C THR A 70 8.21 15.44 12.47
N LYS A 71 9.38 15.83 12.98
CA LYS A 71 10.23 16.83 12.31
C LYS A 71 11.13 16.21 11.24
N ILE A 72 11.26 14.89 11.23
CA ILE A 72 12.08 14.15 10.27
C ILE A 72 11.38 14.20 8.91
N ASP A 73 12.13 14.61 7.89
CA ASP A 73 11.65 14.66 6.51
C ASP A 73 11.95 13.33 5.81
N PHE A 74 10.98 12.41 5.82
CA PHE A 74 11.08 11.12 5.14
C PHE A 74 10.99 11.27 3.62
N THR A 75 10.49 12.40 3.11
CA THR A 75 10.41 12.65 1.67
C THR A 75 11.79 12.76 1.01
N MET A 76 12.83 13.05 1.79
CA MET A 76 14.23 13.03 1.38
C MET A 76 14.77 11.62 1.15
N CYS A 77 14.15 10.62 1.77
CA CYS A 77 14.62 9.23 1.77
C CYS A 77 14.09 8.42 0.58
N THR A 78 13.64 9.07 -0.50
CA THR A 78 13.13 8.39 -1.71
C THR A 78 14.11 7.34 -2.25
N GLY A 79 15.42 7.61 -2.22
CA GLY A 79 16.44 6.63 -2.64
C GLY A 79 16.52 5.39 -1.75
N LEU A 80 16.30 5.53 -0.44
CA LEU A 80 16.22 4.41 0.50
C LEU A 80 14.95 3.58 0.24
N LEU A 81 13.80 4.24 0.04
CA LEU A 81 12.54 3.55 -0.28
C LEU A 81 12.66 2.75 -1.57
N PHE A 82 13.28 3.32 -2.60
CA PHE A 82 13.57 2.59 -3.85
C PHE A 82 14.42 1.33 -3.59
N ALA A 83 15.51 1.46 -2.83
CA ALA A 83 16.38 0.32 -2.51
C ALA A 83 15.62 -0.77 -1.72
N LEU A 84 14.80 -0.38 -0.74
CA LEU A 84 13.97 -1.31 0.05
C LEU A 84 12.96 -2.06 -0.82
N VAL A 85 12.31 -1.39 -1.78
CA VAL A 85 11.41 -2.06 -2.73
C VAL A 85 12.17 -3.04 -3.62
N MET A 86 13.35 -2.67 -4.12
CA MET A 86 14.16 -3.60 -4.92
C MET A 86 14.49 -4.86 -4.11
N VAL A 87 14.89 -4.70 -2.85
CA VAL A 87 15.15 -5.84 -1.94
C VAL A 87 13.89 -6.69 -1.77
N LEU A 88 12.72 -6.07 -1.51
CA LEU A 88 11.46 -6.78 -1.33
C LEU A 88 11.08 -7.60 -2.57
N ILE A 89 11.25 -7.04 -3.77
CA ILE A 89 10.97 -7.69 -5.04
C ILE A 89 11.89 -8.90 -5.26
N PHE A 90 13.20 -8.73 -5.16
CA PHE A 90 14.15 -9.83 -5.37
C PHE A 90 14.04 -10.92 -4.30
N PHE A 91 13.77 -10.53 -3.04
CA PHE A 91 13.52 -11.49 -1.98
C PHE A 91 12.19 -12.24 -2.21
N GLY A 92 11.15 -11.57 -2.70
CA GLY A 92 9.88 -12.19 -3.09
C GLY A 92 10.04 -13.22 -4.22
N PHE A 93 10.81 -12.89 -5.27
CA PHE A 93 11.15 -13.85 -6.32
C PHE A 93 11.93 -15.06 -5.77
N SER A 94 12.86 -14.81 -4.86
CA SER A 94 13.61 -15.89 -4.20
C SER A 94 12.68 -16.79 -3.38
N CYS A 95 11.73 -16.23 -2.63
CA CYS A 95 10.71 -16.98 -1.89
C CYS A 95 9.82 -17.81 -2.84
N MET A 96 9.40 -17.25 -3.97
CA MET A 96 8.61 -17.95 -4.98
C MET A 96 9.35 -19.18 -5.54
N ILE A 97 10.65 -19.05 -5.84
CA ILE A 97 11.48 -20.17 -6.30
C ILE A 97 11.58 -21.25 -5.22
N VAL A 98 11.78 -20.87 -3.95
CA VAL A 98 11.83 -21.81 -2.82
C VAL A 98 10.50 -22.54 -2.65
N TYR A 99 9.37 -21.83 -2.70
CA TYR A 99 8.04 -22.46 -2.59
C TYR A 99 7.75 -23.44 -3.72
N PHE A 100 8.24 -23.17 -4.93
CA PHE A 100 8.09 -24.08 -6.06
C PHE A 100 8.99 -25.32 -5.97
N THR A 101 10.20 -25.18 -5.39
CA THR A 101 11.22 -26.25 -5.42
C THR A 101 11.25 -27.10 -4.15
N ILE A 102 11.12 -26.48 -2.98
CA ILE A 102 11.25 -27.13 -1.67
C ILE A 102 9.88 -27.24 -0.98
N GLY A 103 8.90 -26.46 -1.42
CA GLY A 103 7.56 -26.40 -0.84
C GLY A 103 7.35 -25.20 0.07
N TYR A 104 6.11 -25.02 0.52
CA TYR A 104 5.72 -23.89 1.36
C TYR A 104 6.43 -23.90 2.72
N ASN A 105 6.95 -22.74 3.13
CA ASN A 105 7.60 -22.55 4.42
C ASN A 105 6.97 -21.36 5.15
N TYR A 106 6.31 -21.63 6.28
CA TYR A 106 5.62 -20.62 7.09
C TYR A 106 6.55 -19.53 7.63
N ILE A 107 7.75 -19.90 8.11
CA ILE A 107 8.71 -18.93 8.65
C ILE A 107 9.15 -17.95 7.55
N LEU A 108 9.41 -18.46 6.35
CA LEU A 108 9.79 -17.64 5.21
C LEU A 108 8.66 -16.68 4.81
N ASP A 109 7.41 -17.15 4.80
CA ASP A 109 6.23 -16.33 4.53
C ASP A 109 6.06 -15.22 5.58
N CYS A 110 6.23 -15.55 6.87
CA CYS A 110 6.21 -14.58 7.95
C CYS A 110 7.30 -13.52 7.83
N VAL A 111 8.53 -13.92 7.50
CA VAL A 111 9.66 -12.98 7.34
C VAL A 111 9.41 -12.06 6.14
N TRP A 112 8.98 -12.62 5.01
CA TRP A 112 8.69 -11.83 3.82
C TRP A 112 7.53 -10.86 4.05
N GLY A 113 6.41 -11.34 4.60
CA GLY A 113 5.27 -10.49 4.91
C GLY A 113 5.58 -9.42 5.98
N GLY A 114 6.38 -9.75 7.00
CA GLY A 114 6.82 -8.78 8.00
C GLY A 114 7.70 -7.67 7.42
N LEU A 115 8.64 -8.02 6.52
CA LEU A 115 9.44 -7.05 5.78
C LEU A 115 8.56 -6.19 4.86
N ALA A 116 7.60 -6.80 4.16
CA ALA A 116 6.64 -6.08 3.32
C ALA A 116 5.83 -5.07 4.15
N ALA A 117 5.29 -5.50 5.29
CA ALA A 117 4.52 -4.63 6.19
C ALA A 117 5.34 -3.42 6.66
N LEU A 118 6.63 -3.62 7.00
CA LEU A 118 7.53 -2.55 7.40
C LEU A 118 7.76 -1.56 6.25
N VAL A 119 8.05 -2.07 5.04
CA VAL A 119 8.29 -1.23 3.86
C VAL A 119 7.05 -0.42 3.48
N PHE A 120 5.86 -1.05 3.42
CA PHE A 120 4.61 -0.34 3.14
C PHE A 120 4.23 0.65 4.25
N SER A 121 4.59 0.37 5.50
CA SER A 121 4.44 1.36 6.59
C SER A 121 5.31 2.59 6.37
N LEU A 122 6.52 2.43 5.83
CA LEU A 122 7.40 3.55 5.48
C LEU A 122 6.87 4.34 4.26
N PHE A 123 6.26 3.67 3.28
CA PHE A 123 5.54 4.35 2.20
C PHE A 123 4.38 5.18 2.72
N LEU A 124 3.59 4.63 3.66
CA LEU A 124 2.49 5.39 4.25
C LEU A 124 2.99 6.65 4.98
N VAL A 125 4.14 6.60 5.66
CA VAL A 125 4.79 7.81 6.22
C VAL A 125 5.14 8.79 5.11
N TYR A 126 5.82 8.31 4.07
CA TYR A 126 6.27 9.13 2.94
C TYR A 126 5.11 9.82 2.21
N ASP A 127 4.10 9.05 1.81
CA ASP A 127 2.95 9.56 1.07
C ASP A 127 2.07 10.48 1.92
N THR A 128 1.92 10.18 3.22
CA THR A 128 1.26 11.11 4.15
C THR A 128 2.01 12.44 4.23
N GLN A 129 3.35 12.42 4.31
CA GLN A 129 4.14 13.66 4.35
C GLN A 129 4.07 14.44 3.03
N MET A 130 4.04 13.77 1.88
CA MET A 130 3.85 14.42 0.59
C MET A 130 2.51 15.16 0.50
N VAL A 131 1.42 14.54 1.00
CA VAL A 131 0.08 15.12 0.96
C VAL A 131 -0.09 16.27 1.97
N VAL A 132 0.51 16.15 3.16
CA VAL A 132 0.45 17.20 4.20
C VAL A 132 1.26 18.43 3.81
N GLY A 133 2.35 18.25 3.06
CA GLY A 133 3.21 19.34 2.60
C GLY A 133 4.10 19.96 3.69
N GLY A 134 4.78 21.06 3.36
CA GLY A 134 5.70 21.74 4.28
C GLY A 134 7.05 21.03 4.46
N ARG A 135 7.42 20.18 3.50
CA ARG A 135 8.66 19.41 3.43
C ARG A 135 9.37 19.65 2.09
N LYS A 136 10.54 19.07 1.85
CA LYS A 136 11.27 19.33 0.60
C LYS A 136 10.53 18.82 -0.63
N HIS A 137 9.89 17.65 -0.53
CA HIS A 137 9.04 17.13 -1.59
C HIS A 137 7.58 17.14 -1.11
N GLU A 138 6.82 18.11 -1.59
CA GLU A 138 5.39 18.21 -1.36
C GLU A 138 4.62 18.03 -2.66
N LEU A 139 3.39 17.55 -2.51
CA LEU A 139 2.50 17.32 -3.62
C LEU A 139 1.84 18.65 -4.05
N ASP A 140 1.75 18.89 -5.36
CA ASP A 140 1.03 20.05 -5.90
C ASP A 140 -0.45 20.02 -5.45
N PRO A 141 -1.06 21.14 -5.05
CA PRO A 141 -2.47 21.17 -4.67
C PRO A 141 -3.44 20.60 -5.73
N GLU A 142 -3.08 20.63 -7.02
CA GLU A 142 -3.87 20.03 -8.11
C GLU A 142 -3.78 18.50 -8.15
N GLU A 143 -2.87 17.91 -7.40
CA GLU A 143 -2.54 16.48 -7.40
C GLU A 143 -3.23 15.69 -6.28
N TYR A 144 -4.29 16.23 -5.67
CA TYR A 144 -5.05 15.58 -4.59
C TYR A 144 -5.55 14.16 -4.94
N ILE A 145 -5.88 13.89 -6.22
CA ILE A 145 -6.27 12.54 -6.68
C ILE A 145 -5.08 11.59 -6.63
N TYR A 146 -3.87 12.05 -6.95
CA TYR A 146 -2.65 11.25 -6.84
C TYR A 146 -2.37 10.92 -5.38
N GLY A 147 -2.44 11.93 -4.50
CA GLY A 147 -2.22 11.75 -3.07
C GLY A 147 -3.20 10.77 -2.44
N ALA A 148 -4.50 10.92 -2.75
CA ALA A 148 -5.53 9.99 -2.30
C ALA A 148 -5.33 8.58 -2.83
N LEU A 149 -4.91 8.44 -4.11
CA LEU A 149 -4.61 7.16 -4.73
C LEU A 149 -3.47 6.41 -4.01
N GLN A 150 -2.35 7.08 -3.73
CA GLN A 150 -1.20 6.45 -3.08
C GLN A 150 -1.52 6.02 -1.65
N ILE A 151 -2.07 6.92 -0.83
CA ILE A 151 -2.46 6.59 0.55
C ILE A 151 -3.48 5.43 0.59
N TYR A 152 -4.45 5.41 -0.32
CA TYR A 152 -5.43 4.33 -0.38
C TYR A 152 -4.78 2.98 -0.74
N ILE A 153 -3.84 2.99 -1.68
CA ILE A 153 -3.08 1.79 -2.07
C ILE A 153 -2.23 1.27 -0.92
N ASP A 154 -1.54 2.14 -0.19
CA ASP A 154 -0.74 1.76 0.97
C ASP A 154 -1.57 1.07 2.05
N ILE A 155 -2.73 1.66 2.40
CA ILE A 155 -3.65 1.09 3.40
C ILE A 155 -4.14 -0.29 2.95
N VAL A 156 -4.54 -0.44 1.68
CA VAL A 156 -5.05 -1.69 1.14
C VAL A 156 -3.99 -2.77 1.10
N TYR A 157 -2.76 -2.46 0.66
CA TYR A 157 -1.68 -3.44 0.65
C TYR A 157 -1.23 -3.83 2.05
N LEU A 158 -1.16 -2.88 2.99
CA LEU A 158 -0.88 -3.19 4.39
C LEU A 158 -1.93 -4.14 4.97
N PHE A 159 -3.22 -3.91 4.67
CA PHE A 159 -4.30 -4.83 5.04
C PHE A 159 -4.12 -6.23 4.46
N LEU A 160 -3.84 -6.34 3.14
CA LEU A 160 -3.65 -7.63 2.49
C LEU A 160 -2.43 -8.39 3.03
N ILE A 161 -1.34 -7.68 3.37
CA ILE A 161 -0.15 -8.28 3.99
C ILE A 161 -0.50 -8.83 5.38
N LEU A 162 -1.16 -8.03 6.23
CA LEU A 162 -1.58 -8.48 7.56
C LEU A 162 -2.56 -9.65 7.48
N LEU A 163 -3.50 -9.61 6.53
CA LEU A 163 -4.44 -10.69 6.31
C LEU A 163 -3.74 -11.97 5.82
N SER A 164 -2.71 -11.87 4.97
CA SER A 164 -1.93 -13.03 4.55
C SER A 164 -1.19 -13.68 5.73
N LEU A 165 -0.65 -12.87 6.63
CA LEU A 165 0.13 -13.33 7.79
C LEU A 165 -0.74 -13.93 8.90
N PHE A 166 -1.87 -13.31 9.19
CA PHE A 166 -2.68 -13.63 10.38
C PHE A 166 -4.07 -14.19 10.05
N GLY A 167 -4.44 -14.23 8.78
CA GLY A 167 -5.77 -14.65 8.35
C GLY A 167 -5.97 -16.16 8.29
N LYS A 168 -4.91 -16.93 8.05
CA LYS A 168 -5.00 -18.40 8.00
C LYS A 168 -4.98 -18.95 9.42
N ASN A 169 -5.99 -19.75 9.77
CA ASN A 169 -5.93 -20.58 10.96
C ASN A 169 -4.86 -21.66 10.71
N ASN A 170 -3.83 -21.70 11.56
CA ASN A 170 -2.84 -22.77 11.58
C ASN A 170 -3.50 -24.12 11.91
#